data_AF-A0A847EC63-F1
#
_entry.id   AF-A0A847EC63-F1
#
_cell.length_a   1.000
_cell.length_b   1.000
_cell.length_c   1.000
_cell.angle_alpha   90.00
_cell.angle_beta   90.00
_cell.angle_gamma   90.00
#
_symmetry.space_group_name_H-M   'P 1'
#
loop_
_entity.id
_entity.type
_entity.pdbx_description
1 polymer ?
#
loop_
_entity_poly.entity_id
_entity_poly.type
_entity_poly.pdbx_seq_one_letter_code
_entity_poly.pdbx_strand_id
1 'polypeptide(L)'
;MRFEISRGCSWLTYEIRNLVPIAKKMQELGGKKVIWENIGDPVQKGENIPDWMKEVLIDVLKEDISYAYSPTKGVDATRTFL
;
A
#
# COMPACT_ATOMS: atom_id res chain seq x y z
N MET A 1 -26.22 2.61 -7.21
CA MET A 1 -26.49 4.05 -7.07
C MET A 1 -25.24 4.69 -6.51
N ARG A 2 -24.63 5.65 -7.22
CA ARG A 2 -23.37 6.28 -6.84
C ARG A 2 -23.72 7.44 -5.91
N PHE A 3 -23.41 7.32 -4.62
CA PHE A 3 -23.73 8.37 -3.65
C PHE A 3 -22.78 9.56 -3.88
N GLU A 4 -23.33 10.72 -4.23
CA GLU A 4 -22.57 11.96 -4.32
C GLU A 4 -22.33 12.52 -2.91
N ILE A 5 -21.27 12.05 -2.25
CA ILE A 5 -20.87 12.53 -0.92
C ILE A 5 -20.24 13.94 -1.02
N SER A 6 -19.66 14.29 -2.17
CA SER A 6 -19.27 15.66 -2.51
C SER A 6 -19.30 15.88 -4.03
N ARG A 7 -19.65 17.10 -4.46
CA ARG A 7 -19.83 17.47 -5.88
C ARG A 7 -18.59 17.27 -6.76
N GLY A 8 -17.40 17.23 -6.18
CA GLY A 8 -16.13 17.07 -6.92
C GLY A 8 -15.52 15.67 -6.88
N CYS A 9 -15.95 14.81 -5.94
CA CYS A 9 -15.33 13.49 -5.72
C CYS A 9 -16.08 12.36 -6.42
N SER A 10 -17.31 12.61 -6.90
CA SER A 10 -18.15 11.60 -7.55
C SER A 10 -17.52 10.99 -8.80
N TRP A 11 -16.59 11.68 -9.46
CA TRP A 11 -15.89 11.22 -10.67
C TRP A 11 -14.58 10.47 -10.41
N LEU A 12 -14.05 10.52 -9.19
CA LEU A 12 -12.81 9.82 -8.85
C LEU A 12 -13.08 8.32 -8.71
N THR A 13 -12.55 7.52 -9.63
CA THR A 13 -12.55 6.05 -9.51
C THR A 13 -11.14 5.52 -9.41
N TYR A 14 -11.00 4.39 -8.71
CA TYR A 14 -9.75 3.68 -8.58
C TYR A 14 -9.91 2.27 -9.16
N GLU A 15 -9.98 2.21 -10.49
CA GLU A 15 -10.43 1.02 -11.22
C GLU A 15 -9.61 -0.24 -10.93
N ILE A 16 -8.30 -0.09 -10.70
CA ILE A 16 -7.41 -1.22 -10.38
C ILE A 16 -7.80 -1.97 -9.09
N ARG A 17 -8.53 -1.32 -8.17
CA ARG A 17 -9.16 -1.99 -7.00
C ARG A 17 -10.67 -2.17 -7.15
N ASN A 18 -11.32 -1.45 -8.05
CA ASN A 18 -12.76 -1.56 -8.29
C ASN A 18 -13.17 -2.94 -8.84
N LEU A 19 -12.26 -3.65 -9.52
CA LEU A 19 -12.47 -5.03 -9.98
C LEU A 19 -12.41 -6.09 -8.85
N VAL A 20 -11.81 -5.77 -7.70
CA VAL A 20 -11.55 -6.73 -6.61
C VAL A 20 -12.85 -7.34 -6.05
N PRO A 21 -13.93 -6.57 -5.76
CA PRO A 21 -15.20 -7.15 -5.30
C PRO A 21 -15.85 -8.08 -6.32
N ILE A 22 -15.73 -7.76 -7.62
CA ILE A 22 -16.27 -8.60 -8.70
C ILE A 22 -15.52 -9.93 -8.75
N ALA A 23 -14.19 -9.89 -8.75
CA ALA A 23 -13.35 -11.08 -8.74
C ALA A 23 -13.60 -11.95 -7.49
N LYS A 24 -13.73 -11.35 -6.30
CA LYS A 24 -14.09 -12.08 -5.06
C LYS A 24 -15.44 -12.79 -5.18
N LYS A 25 -16.47 -12.11 -5.70
CA LYS A 25 -17.78 -12.72 -5.95
C LYS A 25 -17.70 -13.88 -6.95
N MET A 26 -16.84 -13.77 -7.97
CA MET A 26 -16.60 -14.88 -8.91
C MET A 26 -15.90 -16.07 -8.23
N GLN A 27 -14.98 -15.84 -7.29
CA GLN A 27 -14.35 -16.92 -6.51
C GLN A 27 -15.37 -17.63 -5.62
N GLU A 28 -16.23 -16.86 -4.93
CA GLU A 28 -17.28 -17.39 -4.06
C GLU A 28 -18.30 -18.26 -4.83
N LEU A 29 -18.71 -17.82 -6.01
CA LEU A 29 -19.72 -18.53 -6.82
C LEU A 29 -19.14 -19.67 -7.64
N GLY A 30 -17.93 -19.51 -8.18
CA GLY A 30 -17.35 -20.41 -9.17
C GLY A 30 -16.23 -21.31 -8.65
N GLY A 31 -15.76 -21.11 -7.41
CA GLY A 31 -14.69 -21.89 -6.77
C GLY A 31 -13.32 -21.83 -7.47
N LYS A 32 -13.17 -21.01 -8.51
CA LYS A 32 -11.91 -20.90 -9.27
C LYS A 32 -10.92 -19.99 -8.57
N LYS A 33 -9.65 -20.35 -8.65
CA LYS A 33 -8.53 -19.51 -8.21
C LYS A 33 -8.43 -18.28 -9.13
N VAL A 34 -8.39 -17.09 -8.53
CA VAL A 34 -8.05 -15.84 -9.24
C VAL A 34 -6.54 -15.63 -9.18
N ILE A 35 -5.97 -15.26 -10.33
CA ILE A 35 -4.59 -14.78 -10.44
C ILE A 35 -4.66 -13.25 -10.44
N TRP A 36 -4.06 -12.62 -9.42
CA TRP A 36 -4.17 -11.18 -9.19
C TRP A 36 -3.05 -10.42 -9.88
N GLU A 37 -3.24 -9.99 -11.13
CA GLU A 37 -2.29 -9.17 -11.89
C GLU A 37 -2.63 -7.67 -11.90
N ASN A 38 -3.66 -7.28 -11.14
CA ASN A 38 -4.15 -5.90 -11.11
C ASN A 38 -3.34 -4.96 -10.21
N ILE A 39 -2.55 -5.49 -9.26
CA ILE A 39 -1.71 -4.70 -8.35
C ILE A 39 -0.26 -5.17 -8.48
N GLY A 40 0.64 -4.23 -8.78
CA GLY A 40 2.08 -4.47 -8.82
C GLY A 40 2.72 -4.46 -7.42
N ASP A 41 2.19 -5.27 -6.49
CA ASP A 41 2.77 -5.45 -5.16
C ASP A 41 3.83 -6.56 -5.20
N PRO A 42 5.13 -6.25 -5.20
CA PRO A 42 6.19 -7.24 -5.36
C PRO A 42 6.20 -8.29 -4.25
N VAL A 43 5.80 -7.92 -3.02
CA VAL A 43 5.75 -8.86 -1.89
C VAL A 43 4.67 -9.90 -2.10
N GLN A 44 3.49 -9.50 -2.58
CA GLN A 44 2.44 -10.46 -2.98
C GLN A 44 2.84 -11.32 -4.18
N LYS A 45 3.84 -10.90 -4.96
CA LYS A 45 4.41 -11.67 -6.07
C LYS A 45 5.56 -12.60 -5.65
N GLY A 46 5.93 -12.61 -4.37
CA GLY A 46 6.95 -13.49 -3.82
C GLY A 46 8.32 -12.86 -3.64
N GLU A 47 8.46 -11.55 -3.90
CA GLU A 47 9.70 -10.84 -3.57
C GLU A 47 9.84 -10.69 -2.06
N ASN A 48 11.06 -10.91 -1.58
CA ASN A 48 11.41 -10.73 -0.17
C ASN A 48 12.25 -9.47 -0.01
N ILE A 49 11.91 -8.66 0.98
CA ILE A 49 12.75 -7.52 1.37
C ILE A 49 14.08 -8.06 1.93
N PRO A 50 15.24 -7.55 1.48
CA PRO A 50 16.55 -7.94 2.00
C PRO A 50 16.64 -7.78 3.53
N ASP A 51 17.35 -8.69 4.20
CA ASP A 51 17.40 -8.70 5.66
C ASP A 51 18.07 -7.46 6.24
N TRP A 52 19.11 -6.93 5.60
CA TRP A 52 19.77 -5.70 6.03
C TRP A 52 18.80 -4.50 6.11
N MET A 53 17.79 -4.43 5.23
CA MET A 53 16.79 -3.35 5.29
C MET A 53 15.90 -3.49 6.52
N LYS A 54 15.56 -4.74 6.90
CA LYS A 54 14.77 -5.03 8.11
C LYS A 54 15.59 -4.71 9.35
N GLU A 55 16.88 -5.03 9.36
CA GLU A 55 17.81 -4.73 10.46
C GLU A 55 17.92 -3.23 10.70
N VAL A 56 18.10 -2.43 9.65
CA VAL A 56 18.10 -0.96 9.75
C VAL A 56 16.80 -0.43 10.37
N LEU A 57 15.64 -0.96 9.96
CA LEU A 57 14.37 -0.57 10.55
C LEU A 57 14.27 -0.96 12.04
N ILE A 58 14.72 -2.16 12.41
CA ILE A 58 14.73 -2.63 13.80
C ILE A 58 15.58 -1.71 14.68
N ASP A 59 16.71 -1.24 14.19
CA ASP A 59 17.56 -0.30 14.94
C ASP A 59 16.89 1.07 15.09
N VAL A 60 16.25 1.59 14.05
CA VAL A 60 15.48 2.86 14.12
C VAL A 60 14.34 2.76 15.14
N LEU A 61 13.70 1.61 15.27
CA LEU A 61 12.59 1.39 16.22
C LEU A 61 13.02 1.40 17.69
N LYS A 62 14.31 1.23 18.01
CA LYS A 62 14.82 1.27 19.39
C LYS A 62 14.93 2.70 19.93
N GLU A 63 14.90 3.70 19.06
CA GLU A 63 15.09 5.11 19.41
C GLU A 63 13.74 5.80 19.60
N ASP A 64 13.45 6.29 20.80
CA ASP A 64 12.17 6.94 21.13
C ASP A 64 11.85 8.13 20.20
N ILE A 65 12.89 8.84 19.73
CA ILE A 65 12.74 9.97 18.80
C ILE A 65 12.08 9.58 17.47
N SER A 66 12.19 8.31 17.06
CA SER A 66 11.57 7.77 15.84
C SER A 66 10.03 7.78 15.90
N TYR A 67 9.46 7.89 17.10
CA TYR A 67 8.01 8.00 17.30
C TYR A 67 7.53 9.45 17.43
N ALA A 68 8.45 10.42 17.48
CA ALA A 68 8.11 11.83 17.56
C ALA A 68 7.79 12.43 16.19
N TYR A 69 7.24 13.65 16.19
CA TYR A 69 7.01 14.40 14.96
C TYR A 69 8.35 14.70 14.25
N SER A 70 8.34 14.52 12.93
CA SER A 70 9.43 14.91 12.04
C SER A 70 9.09 16.19 11.28
N PRO A 71 10.08 16.86 10.66
CA PRO A 71 9.81 18.01 9.80
C PRO A 71 8.81 17.63 8.69
N THR A 72 7.94 18.56 8.29
CA THR A 72 6.87 18.32 7.30
C THR A 72 7.40 17.77 5.96
N LYS A 73 8.64 18.11 5.60
CA LYS A 73 9.28 17.66 4.35
C LYS A 73 10.00 16.30 4.48
N GLY A 74 10.03 15.71 5.68
CA GLY A 74 10.85 14.55 6.03
C GLY A 74 12.13 14.93 6.77
N VAL A 75 12.80 13.92 7.35
CA VAL A 75 14.04 14.06 8.13
C VAL A 75 15.17 14.60 7.24
N ASP A 76 15.84 15.67 7.67
CA ASP A 76 16.82 16.38 6.84
C ASP A 76 18.06 15.54 6.51
N ALA A 77 18.52 14.69 7.43
CA ALA A 77 19.63 13.78 7.18
C ALA A 77 19.32 12.81 6.02
N THR A 78 18.12 12.21 6.01
CA THR A 78 17.65 11.33 4.93
C THR A 78 17.55 12.10 3.61
N ARG A 79 17.02 13.32 3.65
CA ARG A 79 16.88 14.17 2.44
C ARG A 79 18.21 14.62 1.85
N THR A 80 19.26 14.74 2.67
CA THR A 80 20.61 15.14 2.22
C THR A 80 21.36 13.96 1.60
N PHE A 81 21.03 12.74 2.04
CA PHE A 81 21.63 11.52 1.51
C PHE A 81 21.12 11.14 0.11
N LEU A 82 19.85 11.45 -0.19
CA LEU A 82 19.19 11.19 -1.48
C LEU A 82 19.54 12.25 -2.53
#